data_AF-A0A2N5WBB0-F1
#
_entry.id   AF-A0A2N5WBB0-F1
#
_cell.length_a   1.000
_cell.length_b   1.000
_cell.length_c   1.000
_cell.angle_alpha   90.00
_cell.angle_beta   90.00
_cell.angle_gamma   90.00
#
_symmetry.space_group_name_H-M   'P 1'
#
loop_
_entity.id
_entity.type
_entity.pdbx_description
1 polymer ?
#
loop_
_entity_poly.entity_id
_entity_poly.type
_entity_poly.pdbx_seq_one_letter_code
_entity_poly.pdbx_strand_id
1 'polypeptide(L)'
;MILDYCRDLFDILENLERLLKSSEELREDYQQKITDQIARQASILDILVSIGMIVYFMPDKTIFFSNLVPGTGPVELFFRMSAITFLSLVLGYGARLGLTWLWQRNFLPAGRKDIGRLFKKKYLRKQKEIVDQIQKVLDSEMIKDSKLPSDYMNTKSLNYIIDCLEAGEVSTLKEAIDLLELESRDSHVHSLIKTENNTITRAWTLIRNDKEERS
;
A
#
# COMPACT_ATOMS: atom_id res chain seq x y z
N MET A 1 -33.72 -22.54 -6.83
CA MET A 1 -34.24 -21.55 -5.86
C MET A 1 -33.25 -21.25 -4.74
N ILE A 2 -32.80 -22.22 -3.93
CA ILE A 2 -31.74 -21.97 -2.91
C ILE A 2 -30.36 -21.80 -3.56
N LEU A 3 -30.05 -22.62 -4.57
CA LEU A 3 -28.80 -22.51 -5.32
C LEU A 3 -28.67 -21.16 -6.05
N ASP A 4 -29.75 -20.69 -6.69
CA ASP A 4 -29.78 -19.38 -7.35
C ASP A 4 -29.55 -18.25 -6.35
N TYR A 5 -30.18 -18.30 -5.17
CA TYR A 5 -29.94 -17.34 -4.08
C TYR A 5 -28.46 -17.34 -3.62
N CYS A 6 -27.83 -18.51 -3.49
CA CYS A 6 -26.41 -18.60 -3.11
C CYS A 6 -25.48 -18.03 -4.19
N ARG A 7 -25.78 -18.26 -5.48
CA ARG A 7 -25.02 -17.71 -6.60
C ARG A 7 -25.17 -16.19 -6.69
N ASP A 8 -26.39 -15.68 -6.56
CA ASP A 8 -26.64 -14.23 -6.54
C ASP A 8 -25.92 -13.56 -5.35
N LEU A 9 -25.93 -14.19 -4.17
CA LEU A 9 -25.18 -13.70 -3.00
C LEU A 9 -23.66 -13.77 -3.22
N PHE A 10 -23.16 -14.76 -3.96
CA PHE A 10 -21.75 -14.91 -4.29
C PHE A 10 -21.28 -13.80 -5.23
N ASP A 11 -22.04 -13.51 -6.29
CA ASP A 11 -21.73 -12.43 -7.22
C ASP A 11 -21.68 -11.06 -6.51
N ILE A 12 -22.59 -10.84 -5.56
CA ILE A 12 -22.63 -9.65 -4.71
C ILE A 12 -21.36 -9.54 -3.84
N LEU A 13 -20.96 -10.64 -3.18
CA LEU A 13 -19.76 -10.68 -2.34
C LEU A 13 -18.47 -10.56 -3.17
N GLU A 14 -18.42 -11.16 -4.36
CA GLU A 14 -17.28 -11.03 -5.27
C GLU A 14 -17.12 -9.59 -5.76
N ASN A 15 -18.23 -8.93 -6.12
CA ASN A 15 -18.20 -7.52 -6.48
C ASN A 15 -17.74 -6.64 -5.29
N LEU A 16 -18.17 -6.95 -4.07
CA LEU A 16 -17.72 -6.27 -2.85
C LEU A 16 -16.21 -6.45 -2.62
N GLU A 17 -15.69 -7.66 -2.78
CA GLU A 17 -14.26 -7.97 -2.66
C GLU A 17 -13.44 -7.23 -3.73
N ARG A 18 -13.96 -7.14 -4.97
CA ARG A 18 -13.34 -6.35 -6.05
C ARG A 18 -13.26 -4.87 -5.70
N LEU A 19 -14.30 -4.30 -5.10
CA LEU A 19 -14.30 -2.91 -4.64
C LEU A 19 -13.32 -2.67 -3.50
N LEU A 20 -13.22 -3.61 -2.54
CA LEU A 20 -12.24 -3.55 -1.45
C LEU A 20 -10.81 -3.55 -2.00
N LYS A 21 -10.51 -4.47 -2.92
CA LYS A 21 -9.21 -4.55 -3.58
C LYS A 21 -8.89 -3.26 -4.34
N SER A 22 -9.87 -2.70 -5.06
CA SER A 22 -9.69 -1.41 -5.75
C SER A 22 -9.36 -0.27 -4.79
N SER A 23 -9.94 -0.27 -3.59
CA SER A 23 -9.60 0.70 -2.55
C SER A 23 -8.18 0.53 -2.01
N GLU A 24 -7.72 -0.71 -1.85
CA GLU A 24 -6.35 -1.02 -1.42
C GLU A 24 -5.33 -0.57 -2.47
N GLU A 25 -5.55 -0.93 -3.74
CA GLU A 25 -4.73 -0.49 -4.88
C GLU A 25 -4.67 1.04 -4.98
N LEU A 26 -5.80 1.73 -4.77
CA LEU A 26 -5.85 3.19 -4.79
C LEU A 26 -5.00 3.81 -3.66
N ARG A 27 -4.98 3.18 -2.48
CA ARG A 27 -4.16 3.62 -1.34
C ARG A 27 -2.68 3.41 -1.62
N GLU A 28 -2.30 2.28 -2.20
CA GLU A 28 -0.93 1.99 -2.60
C GLU A 28 -0.44 2.98 -3.67
N ASP A 29 -1.23 3.23 -4.72
CA ASP A 29 -0.93 4.20 -5.78
C ASP A 29 -0.74 5.62 -5.20
N TYR A 30 -1.55 6.01 -4.22
CA TYR A 30 -1.37 7.29 -3.52
C TYR A 30 -0.05 7.37 -2.74
N GLN A 31 0.31 6.32 -2.00
CA GLN A 31 1.57 6.27 -1.25
C GLN A 31 2.79 6.23 -2.18
N GLN A 32 2.70 5.49 -3.28
CA GLN A 32 3.75 5.40 -4.30
C GLN A 32 3.99 6.76 -4.94
N LYS A 33 2.93 7.49 -5.34
CA LYS A 33 3.04 8.84 -5.88
C LYS A 33 3.75 9.83 -4.95
N ILE A 34 3.46 9.76 -3.65
CA ILE A 34 4.15 10.60 -2.66
C ILE A 34 5.64 10.24 -2.60
N THR A 35 5.95 8.95 -2.54
CA THR A 35 7.33 8.45 -2.46
C THR A 35 8.14 8.82 -3.71
N ASP A 36 7.55 8.69 -4.89
CA ASP A 36 8.18 9.05 -6.16
C ASP A 36 8.45 10.55 -6.25
N GLN A 37 7.53 11.40 -5.77
CA GLN A 37 7.77 12.84 -5.72
C GLN A 37 8.88 13.21 -4.74
N ILE A 38 8.93 12.58 -3.56
CA ILE A 38 10.03 12.77 -2.61
C ILE A 38 11.36 12.34 -3.23
N ALA A 39 11.40 11.17 -3.87
CA ALA A 39 12.61 10.67 -4.53
C ALA A 39 13.08 11.61 -5.65
N ARG A 40 12.15 12.16 -6.43
CA ARG A 40 12.46 13.15 -7.48
C ARG A 40 13.01 14.44 -6.90
N GLN A 41 12.41 14.98 -5.83
CA GLN A 41 12.92 16.18 -5.16
C GLN A 41 14.30 15.94 -4.54
N ALA A 42 14.50 14.81 -3.87
CA ALA A 42 15.79 14.42 -3.32
C ALA A 42 16.86 14.33 -4.41
N SER A 43 16.52 13.75 -5.58
CA SER A 43 17.44 13.68 -6.71
C SER A 43 17.79 15.05 -7.29
N ILE A 44 16.82 15.98 -7.39
CA ILE A 44 17.10 17.34 -7.87
C ILE A 44 18.02 18.08 -6.90
N LEU A 45 17.77 17.96 -5.60
CA LEU A 45 18.61 18.62 -4.60
C LEU A 45 19.99 17.99 -4.52
N ASP A 46 20.11 16.67 -4.67
CA ASP A 46 21.39 15.97 -4.76
C ASP A 46 22.25 16.48 -5.93
N ILE A 47 21.64 16.72 -7.09
CA ILE A 47 22.32 17.36 -8.23
C ILE A 47 22.77 18.79 -7.88
N LEU A 48 21.93 19.58 -7.22
CA LEU A 48 22.29 20.95 -6.81
C LEU A 48 23.42 20.97 -5.79
N VAL A 49 23.40 20.08 -4.80
CA VAL A 49 24.48 19.91 -3.81
C VAL A 49 25.76 19.48 -4.53
N SER A 50 25.66 18.53 -5.46
CA SER A 50 26.81 18.07 -6.25
C SER A 50 27.45 19.20 -7.06
N ILE A 51 26.64 20.02 -7.75
CA ILE A 51 27.12 21.20 -8.49
C ILE A 51 27.77 22.21 -7.54
N GLY A 52 27.14 22.49 -6.39
CA GLY A 52 27.70 23.38 -5.38
C GLY A 52 29.06 22.91 -4.85
N MET A 53 29.20 21.60 -4.64
CA MET A 53 30.46 20.98 -4.21
C MET A 53 31.53 21.06 -5.31
N ILE A 54 31.18 20.87 -6.58
CA ILE A 54 32.12 21.02 -7.70
C ILE A 54 32.64 22.46 -7.79
N VAL A 55 31.76 23.47 -7.65
CA VAL A 55 32.17 24.88 -7.64
C VAL A 55 33.04 25.21 -6.42
N TYR A 56 32.71 24.65 -5.25
CA TYR A 56 33.51 24.86 -4.04
C TYR A 56 34.90 24.23 -4.13
N PHE A 57 35.01 23.04 -4.72
CA PHE A 57 36.28 22.32 -4.91
C PHE A 57 37.00 22.64 -6.21
N MET A 58 36.55 23.66 -6.95
CA MET A 58 37.18 24.09 -8.20
C MET A 58 38.66 24.44 -7.95
N PRO A 59 39.58 24.02 -8.86
CA PRO A 59 41.03 23.97 -8.59
C PRO A 59 41.68 25.31 -8.20
N ASP A 60 41.08 26.43 -8.58
CA ASP A 60 41.58 27.78 -8.25
C ASP A 60 41.47 28.15 -6.76
N LYS A 61 40.75 27.35 -5.95
CA LYS A 61 40.55 27.57 -4.50
C LYS A 61 41.15 26.49 -3.61
N THR A 62 42.11 25.72 -4.13
CA THR A 62 42.65 24.46 -3.56
C THR A 62 43.48 24.56 -2.27
N ILE A 63 43.05 25.33 -1.27
CA ILE A 63 43.67 25.35 0.06
C ILE A 63 43.38 24.05 0.84
N PHE A 64 42.22 23.43 0.61
CA PHE A 64 41.77 22.29 1.42
C PHE A 64 42.49 20.97 1.07
N PHE A 65 42.65 20.67 -0.21
CA PHE A 65 43.29 19.40 -0.65
C PHE A 65 44.81 19.48 -0.79
N SER A 66 45.40 20.67 -0.89
CA SER A 66 46.87 20.82 -0.82
C SER A 66 47.41 20.47 0.58
N ASN A 67 46.60 20.67 1.62
CA ASN A 67 46.98 20.42 3.01
C ASN A 67 46.81 18.96 3.45
N LEU A 68 46.00 18.16 2.73
CA LEU A 68 45.71 16.76 3.09
C LEU A 68 46.78 15.77 2.59
N VAL A 69 47.44 16.06 1.46
CA VAL A 69 48.59 15.28 0.95
C VAL A 69 49.63 16.27 0.41
N PRO A 70 50.60 16.71 1.25
CA PRO A 70 51.62 17.66 0.84
C PRO A 70 52.70 16.93 0.04
N GLY A 71 52.53 16.89 -1.28
CA GLY A 71 53.53 16.34 -2.19
C GLY A 71 53.08 16.31 -3.64
N THR A 72 54.04 16.50 -4.56
CA THR A 72 53.81 16.59 -6.02
C THR A 72 54.28 15.35 -6.77
N GLY A 73 54.56 14.23 -6.07
CA GLY A 73 54.98 12.97 -6.68
C GLY A 73 53.83 12.22 -7.38
N PRO A 74 54.12 11.29 -8.32
CA PRO A 74 53.09 10.53 -9.04
C PRO A 74 52.19 9.69 -8.12
N VAL A 75 52.76 9.15 -7.04
CA VAL A 75 52.04 8.35 -6.04
C VAL A 75 51.12 9.23 -5.19
N GLU A 76 51.58 10.42 -4.81
CA GLU A 76 50.81 11.40 -4.03
C GLU A 76 49.65 11.97 -4.85
N LEU A 77 49.87 12.22 -6.15
CA LEU A 77 48.82 12.58 -7.10
C LEU A 77 47.75 11.48 -7.21
N PHE A 78 48.14 10.20 -7.26
CA PHE A 78 47.20 9.08 -7.25
C PHE A 78 46.36 9.05 -5.98
N PHE A 79 46.98 9.15 -4.79
CA PHE A 79 46.25 9.18 -3.52
C PHE A 79 45.32 10.40 -3.41
N ARG A 80 45.75 11.57 -3.92
CA ARG A 80 44.92 12.78 -3.95
C ARG A 80 43.70 12.61 -4.85
N MET A 81 43.87 12.09 -6.06
CA MET A 81 42.75 11.84 -6.99
C MET A 81 41.81 10.74 -6.45
N SER A 82 42.37 9.70 -5.81
CA SER A 82 41.59 8.63 -5.18
C SER A 82 40.79 9.14 -3.98
N ALA A 83 41.38 9.96 -3.12
CA ALA A 83 40.69 10.58 -1.98
C ALA A 83 39.57 11.53 -2.44
N ILE A 84 39.80 12.33 -3.48
CA ILE A 84 38.76 13.19 -4.07
C ILE A 84 37.60 12.36 -4.62
N THR A 85 37.90 11.28 -5.33
CA THR A 85 36.88 10.38 -5.91
C THR A 85 36.08 9.69 -4.81
N PHE A 86 36.74 9.19 -3.77
CA PHE A 86 36.10 8.53 -2.64
C PHE A 86 35.22 9.49 -1.83
N LEU A 87 35.74 10.68 -1.51
CA LEU A 87 34.96 11.73 -0.83
C LEU A 87 33.75 12.14 -1.65
N SER A 88 33.91 12.32 -2.97
CA SER A 88 32.80 12.63 -3.88
C SER A 88 31.73 11.54 -3.86
N LEU A 89 32.13 10.27 -3.88
CA LEU A 89 31.21 9.13 -3.89
C LEU A 89 30.46 9.01 -2.56
N VAL A 90 31.16 9.12 -1.42
CA VAL A 90 30.56 9.07 -0.08
C VAL A 90 29.62 10.26 0.15
N LEU A 91 30.02 11.46 -0.27
CA LEU A 91 29.20 12.66 -0.15
C LEU A 91 27.96 12.60 -1.04
N GLY A 92 28.08 12.18 -2.30
CA GLY A 92 26.93 12.05 -3.20
C GLY A 92 25.92 11.00 -2.71
N TYR A 93 26.38 9.79 -2.40
CA TYR A 93 25.48 8.73 -1.93
C TYR A 93 24.89 9.03 -0.54
N GLY A 94 25.71 9.59 0.35
CA GLY A 94 25.30 9.99 1.69
C GLY A 94 24.31 11.16 1.69
N ALA A 95 24.52 12.15 0.82
CA ALA A 95 23.59 13.27 0.66
C ALA A 95 22.24 12.78 0.16
N ARG A 96 22.20 11.92 -0.87
CA ARG A 96 20.94 11.36 -1.39
C ARG A 96 20.15 10.59 -0.33
N LEU A 97 20.80 9.72 0.44
CA LEU A 97 20.15 8.95 1.51
C LEU A 97 19.68 9.86 2.65
N GLY A 98 20.52 10.80 3.09
CA GLY A 98 20.18 11.76 4.15
C GLY A 98 19.03 12.68 3.77
N LEU A 99 19.03 13.21 2.55
CA LEU A 99 17.96 14.07 2.03
C LEU A 99 16.64 13.32 1.89
N THR A 100 16.68 12.10 1.36
CA THR A 100 15.47 11.25 1.26
C THR A 100 14.88 11.00 2.65
N TRP A 101 15.72 10.66 3.61
CA TRP A 101 15.31 10.42 4.99
C TRP A 101 14.73 11.68 5.67
N LEU A 102 15.36 12.84 5.48
CA LEU A 102 14.90 14.12 6.03
C LEU A 102 13.53 14.53 5.45
N TRP A 103 13.31 14.36 4.14
CA TRP A 103 12.03 14.65 3.50
C TRP A 103 10.91 13.68 3.91
N GLN A 104 11.24 12.39 4.05
CA GLN A 104 10.29 11.39 4.55
C GLN A 104 9.83 11.69 5.98
N ARG A 105 10.73 12.22 6.82
CA ARG A 105 10.46 12.56 8.22
C ARG A 105 9.88 13.97 8.40
N ASN A 106 9.63 14.70 7.30
CA ASN A 106 9.09 16.07 7.25
C ASN A 106 9.98 17.13 7.93
N PHE A 107 11.30 16.95 7.96
CA PHE A 107 12.20 18.00 8.45
C PHE A 107 12.39 19.13 7.43
N LEU A 108 12.16 18.87 6.15
CA LEU A 108 12.32 19.82 5.06
C LEU A 108 10.96 20.30 4.52
N PRO A 109 10.85 21.57 4.07
CA PRO A 109 9.64 22.09 3.46
C PRO A 109 9.29 21.29 2.20
N ALA A 110 7.99 21.07 1.94
CA ALA A 110 7.50 20.13 0.94
C ALA A 110 7.76 18.64 1.28
N GLY A 111 7.74 18.29 2.57
CA GLY A 111 7.83 16.92 3.07
C GLY A 111 6.66 16.01 2.65
N ARG A 112 6.70 14.75 3.09
CA ARG A 112 5.62 13.76 2.88
C ARG A 112 4.22 14.30 3.19
N LYS A 113 4.07 15.12 4.23
CA LYS A 113 2.79 15.73 4.63
C LYS A 113 2.25 16.72 3.61
N ASP A 114 3.09 17.60 3.07
CA ASP A 114 2.66 18.64 2.12
C ASP A 114 2.36 18.04 0.74
N ILE A 115 3.22 17.13 0.27
CA ILE A 115 2.98 16.37 -0.96
C ILE A 115 1.71 15.53 -0.81
N GLY A 116 1.53 14.89 0.34
CA GLY A 116 0.30 14.17 0.67
C GLY A 116 -0.93 15.06 0.55
N ARG A 117 -0.92 16.28 1.11
CA ARG A 117 -2.04 17.23 0.99
C ARG A 117 -2.40 17.56 -0.46
N LEU A 118 -1.41 17.71 -1.34
CA LEU A 118 -1.65 18.01 -2.77
C LEU A 118 -2.45 16.88 -3.46
N PHE A 119 -2.07 15.62 -3.20
CA PHE A 119 -2.75 14.47 -3.79
C PHE A 119 -4.00 14.02 -3.01
N LYS A 120 -4.14 14.44 -1.74
CA LYS A 120 -5.25 14.03 -0.85
C LYS A 120 -6.61 14.29 -1.47
N LYS A 121 -6.81 15.45 -2.12
CA LYS A 121 -8.12 15.79 -2.72
C LYS A 121 -8.53 14.83 -3.83
N LYS A 122 -7.59 14.40 -4.68
CA LYS A 122 -7.86 13.45 -5.77
C LYS A 122 -8.08 12.03 -5.23
N TYR A 123 -7.29 11.64 -4.23
CA TYR A 123 -7.44 10.37 -3.52
C TYR A 123 -8.81 10.25 -2.85
N LEU A 124 -9.17 11.21 -1.99
CA LEU A 124 -10.46 11.23 -1.28
C LEU A 124 -11.66 11.19 -2.24
N ARG A 125 -11.59 11.87 -3.39
CA ARG A 125 -12.69 11.84 -4.37
C ARG A 125 -12.91 10.44 -4.94
N LYS A 126 -11.83 9.74 -5.29
CA LYS A 126 -11.92 8.37 -5.82
C LYS A 126 -12.31 7.36 -4.73
N GLN A 127 -11.75 7.52 -3.54
CA GLN A 127 -12.11 6.69 -2.38
C GLN A 127 -13.58 6.85 -2.03
N LYS A 128 -14.13 8.07 -2.12
CA LYS A 128 -15.57 8.32 -1.95
C LYS A 128 -16.42 7.53 -2.94
N GLU A 129 -16.04 7.53 -4.21
CA GLU A 129 -16.78 6.81 -5.24
C GLU A 129 -16.81 5.30 -4.96
N ILE A 130 -15.69 4.73 -4.52
CA ILE A 130 -15.60 3.31 -4.12
C ILE A 130 -16.45 3.06 -2.86
N VAL A 131 -16.33 3.91 -1.85
CA VAL A 131 -17.10 3.81 -0.59
C VAL A 131 -18.62 3.91 -0.85
N ASP A 132 -19.05 4.83 -1.71
CA ASP A 132 -20.46 4.99 -2.08
C ASP A 132 -20.99 3.74 -2.82
N GLN A 133 -20.16 3.10 -3.65
CA GLN A 133 -20.51 1.83 -4.30
C GLN A 133 -20.58 0.67 -3.31
N ILE A 134 -19.61 0.57 -2.40
CA ILE A 134 -19.60 -0.42 -1.32
C ILE A 134 -20.86 -0.28 -0.46
N GLN A 135 -21.23 0.96 -0.11
CA GLN A 135 -22.41 1.22 0.72
C GLN A 135 -23.71 0.82 0.00
N LYS A 136 -23.83 1.09 -1.31
CA LYS A 136 -24.97 0.60 -2.11
C LYS A 136 -25.07 -0.92 -2.15
N VAL A 137 -23.94 -1.62 -2.25
CA VAL A 137 -23.90 -3.09 -2.23
C VAL A 137 -24.31 -3.60 -0.86
N LEU A 138 -23.76 -3.05 0.23
CA LEU A 138 -24.11 -3.37 1.61
C LEU A 138 -25.58 -3.06 1.95
N ASP A 139 -26.16 -2.03 1.33
CA ASP A 139 -27.54 -1.62 1.56
C ASP A 139 -28.57 -2.50 0.85
N SER A 140 -28.15 -3.43 -0.01
CA SER A 140 -29.03 -4.36 -0.71
C SER A 140 -29.80 -5.28 0.25
N GLU A 141 -31.06 -5.54 -0.08
CA GLU A 141 -31.96 -6.39 0.72
C GLU A 141 -31.39 -7.82 0.89
N MET A 142 -30.65 -8.33 -0.09
CA MET A 142 -30.01 -9.65 -0.03
C MET A 142 -28.93 -9.76 1.05
N ILE A 143 -28.25 -8.67 1.41
CA ILE A 143 -27.26 -8.67 2.49
C ILE A 143 -27.93 -8.44 3.85
N LYS A 144 -28.93 -7.55 3.89
CA LYS A 144 -29.64 -7.19 5.15
C LYS A 144 -30.52 -8.32 5.68
N ASP A 145 -31.23 -9.02 4.80
CA ASP A 145 -32.12 -10.13 5.15
C ASP A 145 -31.50 -11.49 4.82
N SER A 146 -30.16 -11.55 4.80
CA SER A 146 -29.41 -12.77 4.49
C SER A 146 -29.81 -13.91 5.42
N LYS A 147 -30.19 -15.05 4.84
CA LYS A 147 -30.41 -16.31 5.56
C LYS A 147 -29.10 -16.98 6.01
N LEU A 148 -27.96 -16.47 5.55
CA LEU A 148 -26.63 -16.94 5.90
C LEU A 148 -26.11 -16.19 7.14
N PRO A 149 -25.58 -16.88 8.17
CA PRO A 149 -24.95 -16.22 9.31
C PRO A 149 -23.78 -15.33 8.87
N SER A 150 -23.60 -14.20 9.57
CA SER A 150 -22.55 -13.21 9.27
C SER A 150 -21.16 -13.82 9.16
N ASP A 151 -20.85 -14.82 9.98
CA ASP A 151 -19.53 -15.43 10.07
C ASP A 151 -19.10 -16.15 8.79
N TYR A 152 -20.07 -16.51 7.93
CA TYR A 152 -19.86 -17.21 6.67
C TYR A 152 -20.13 -16.32 5.44
N MET A 153 -20.37 -15.02 5.62
CA MET A 153 -20.54 -14.06 4.52
C MET A 153 -19.18 -13.66 3.91
N ASN A 154 -18.48 -14.66 3.38
CA ASN A 154 -17.28 -14.51 2.58
C ASN A 154 -17.38 -15.39 1.33
N THR A 155 -16.63 -15.04 0.29
CA THR A 155 -16.70 -15.72 -1.01
C THR A 155 -16.29 -17.18 -0.90
N LYS A 156 -15.30 -17.54 -0.07
CA LYS A 156 -14.83 -18.93 0.08
C LYS A 156 -15.87 -19.85 0.71
N SER A 157 -16.52 -19.41 1.80
CA SER A 157 -17.56 -20.18 2.48
C SER A 157 -18.76 -20.37 1.56
N LEU A 158 -19.11 -19.33 0.81
CA LEU A 158 -20.25 -19.40 -0.09
C LEU A 158 -19.96 -20.24 -1.34
N ASN A 159 -18.73 -20.23 -1.86
CA ASN A 159 -18.31 -21.15 -2.92
C ASN A 159 -18.44 -22.61 -2.48
N TYR A 160 -17.95 -22.93 -1.27
CA TYR A 160 -18.09 -24.27 -0.71
C TYR A 160 -19.57 -24.70 -0.57
N ILE A 161 -20.43 -23.80 -0.08
CA ILE A 161 -21.88 -24.06 0.03
C ILE A 161 -22.52 -24.32 -1.34
N ILE A 162 -22.11 -23.58 -2.37
CA ILE A 162 -22.56 -23.80 -3.76
C ILE A 162 -22.10 -25.17 -4.25
N ASP A 163 -20.82 -25.50 -4.07
CA ASP A 163 -20.23 -26.77 -4.50
C ASP A 163 -20.98 -27.98 -3.88
N CYS A 164 -21.28 -27.95 -2.58
CA CYS A 164 -22.03 -29.01 -1.90
C CYS A 164 -23.49 -29.12 -2.39
N LEU A 165 -24.15 -27.99 -2.68
CA LEU A 165 -25.52 -27.96 -3.23
C LEU A 165 -25.55 -28.47 -4.68
N GLU A 166 -24.52 -28.19 -5.48
CA GLU A 166 -24.39 -28.66 -6.87
C GLU A 166 -24.05 -30.14 -6.96
N ALA A 167 -23.21 -30.64 -6.06
CA ALA A 167 -22.89 -32.06 -5.94
C ALA A 167 -24.06 -32.90 -5.41
N GLY A 168 -25.11 -32.27 -4.89
CA GLY A 168 -26.27 -32.93 -4.29
C GLY A 168 -25.98 -33.58 -2.93
N GLU A 169 -24.86 -33.20 -2.29
CA GLU A 169 -24.48 -33.69 -0.95
C GLU A 169 -25.42 -33.16 0.13
N VAL A 170 -26.01 -31.99 -0.10
CA VAL A 170 -26.94 -31.31 0.80
C VAL A 170 -28.14 -30.77 0.01
N SER A 171 -29.32 -30.76 0.63
CA SER A 171 -30.58 -30.37 -0.03
C SER A 171 -31.10 -29.01 0.42
N THR A 172 -30.59 -28.50 1.54
CA THR A 172 -30.99 -27.22 2.12
C THR A 172 -29.78 -26.37 2.52
N LEU A 173 -29.97 -25.05 2.56
CA LEU A 173 -28.93 -24.10 3.01
C LEU A 173 -28.46 -24.39 4.44
N LYS A 174 -29.36 -24.87 5.31
CA LYS A 174 -29.03 -25.20 6.68
C LYS A 174 -28.13 -26.43 6.77
N GLU A 175 -28.42 -27.48 6.00
CA GLU A 175 -27.56 -28.67 5.91
C GLU A 175 -26.16 -28.31 5.39
N ALA A 176 -26.08 -27.41 4.40
CA ALA A 176 -24.79 -26.93 3.88
C ALA A 176 -23.97 -26.16 4.93
N ILE A 177 -24.63 -25.32 5.73
CA ILE A 177 -23.99 -24.59 6.83
C ILE A 177 -23.55 -25.55 7.93
N ASP A 178 -24.39 -26.52 8.31
CA ASP A 178 -24.07 -27.52 9.34
C ASP A 178 -22.87 -28.40 8.90
N LEU A 179 -22.79 -28.77 7.61
CA LEU A 179 -21.66 -29.49 7.01
C LEU A 179 -20.38 -28.65 7.06
N LEU A 180 -20.47 -27.39 6.64
CA LEU A 180 -19.35 -26.46 6.70
C LEU A 180 -18.90 -26.19 8.14
N GLU A 181 -19.82 -26.13 9.10
CA GLU A 181 -19.49 -25.99 10.52
C GLU A 181 -18.75 -27.22 11.05
N LEU A 182 -19.21 -28.43 10.69
CA LEU A 182 -18.55 -29.69 11.01
C LEU A 182 -17.13 -29.77 10.44
N GLU A 183 -16.94 -29.42 9.17
CA GLU A 183 -15.61 -29.39 8.55
C GLU A 183 -14.72 -28.29 9.10
N SER A 184 -15.30 -27.13 9.45
CA SER A 184 -14.55 -26.04 10.09
C SER A 184 -14.06 -26.35 11.50
N ARG A 185 -14.40 -27.52 12.08
CA ARG A 185 -13.77 -28.03 13.30
C ARG A 185 -12.40 -28.63 13.06
N ASP A 186 -12.08 -28.99 11.82
CA ASP A 186 -10.70 -29.27 11.42
C ASP A 186 -9.91 -27.96 11.37
N SER A 187 -8.81 -27.92 12.10
CA SER A 187 -7.90 -26.77 12.18
C SER A 187 -7.47 -26.24 10.80
N HIS A 188 -7.33 -27.11 9.80
CA HIS A 188 -6.90 -26.69 8.47
C HIS A 188 -8.03 -25.94 7.73
N VAL A 189 -9.26 -26.44 7.81
CA VAL A 189 -10.43 -25.84 7.15
C VAL A 189 -10.89 -24.59 7.90
N HIS A 190 -10.79 -24.61 9.24
CA HIS A 190 -10.98 -23.43 10.08
C HIS A 190 -10.11 -22.25 9.64
N SER A 191 -8.84 -22.53 9.33
CA SER A 191 -7.85 -21.54 8.87
C SER A 191 -7.97 -21.15 7.38
N LEU A 192 -8.91 -21.73 6.64
CA LEU A 192 -9.21 -21.34 5.26
C LEU A 192 -10.52 -20.55 5.16
N ILE A 193 -11.49 -20.89 6.01
CA ILE A 193 -12.85 -20.36 5.98
C ILE A 193 -13.04 -19.21 6.97
N LYS A 194 -12.42 -19.26 8.16
CA LYS A 194 -12.71 -18.34 9.29
C LYS A 194 -11.65 -17.27 9.54
N THR A 195 -10.47 -17.42 8.97
CA THR A 195 -9.31 -16.49 9.08
C THR A 195 -9.38 -15.34 8.09
N GLU A 196 -10.15 -15.47 7.02
CA GLU A 196 -10.44 -14.36 6.12
C GLU A 196 -11.52 -13.52 6.80
N ASN A 197 -11.12 -12.35 7.34
CA ASN A 197 -12.05 -11.41 7.96
C ASN A 197 -13.26 -11.23 7.05
N ASN A 198 -14.46 -11.46 7.57
CA ASN A 198 -15.74 -11.28 6.89
C ASN A 198 -15.70 -10.04 5.97
N THR A 199 -15.97 -10.24 4.67
CA THR A 199 -15.92 -9.22 3.63
C THR A 199 -16.78 -8.00 4.00
N ILE A 200 -17.90 -8.23 4.69
CA ILE A 200 -18.78 -7.18 5.21
C ILE A 200 -18.10 -6.40 6.34
N THR A 201 -17.44 -7.07 7.29
CA THR A 201 -16.70 -6.41 8.36
C THR A 201 -15.55 -5.56 7.83
N ARG A 202 -14.83 -6.05 6.80
CA ARG A 202 -13.79 -5.28 6.11
C ARG A 202 -14.37 -4.04 5.43
N ALA A 203 -15.52 -4.18 4.77
CA ALA A 203 -16.22 -3.07 4.15
C ALA A 203 -16.69 -2.01 5.16
N TRP A 204 -17.29 -2.41 6.29
CA TRP A 204 -17.64 -1.48 7.36
C TRP A 204 -16.43 -0.78 7.97
N THR A 205 -15.32 -1.50 8.14
CA THR A 205 -14.06 -0.93 8.65
C THR A 205 -13.51 0.11 7.69
N LEU A 206 -13.55 -0.15 6.38
CA LEU A 206 -13.15 0.81 5.36
C LEU A 206 -13.99 2.09 5.41
N ILE A 207 -15.31 1.97 5.50
CA ILE A 207 -16.24 3.11 5.61
C ILE A 207 -15.96 3.93 6.86
N ARG A 208 -15.70 3.28 8.00
CA ARG A 208 -15.37 3.97 9.26
C ARG A 208 -14.07 4.77 9.13
N ASN A 209 -13.02 4.13 8.61
CA ASN A 209 -11.72 4.78 8.45
C ASN A 209 -11.79 5.97 7.47
N ASP A 210 -12.56 5.85 6.38
CA ASP A 210 -12.79 6.96 5.44
C ASP A 210 -13.52 8.15 6.10
N LYS A 211 -14.48 7.90 7.01
CA LYS A 211 -15.13 8.97 7.79
C LYS A 211 -14.15 9.68 8.71
N GLU A 212 -13.25 8.95 9.37
CA GLU A 212 -12.21 9.51 10.23
C GLU A 212 -11.19 10.35 9.45
N GLU A 213 -10.77 9.91 8.24
CA GLU A 213 -9.80 10.64 7.42
C GLU A 213 -10.33 11.95 6.80
N ARG A 214 -11.66 12.11 6.81
CA ARG A 214 -12.40 13.28 6.33
C ARG A 214 -12.77 14.28 7.43
N SER A 215 -12.84 13.84 8.68
CA SER A 215 -13.09 14.72 9.84
C SER A 215 -11.88 15.59 10.16
#